data_AF-A0A357V4L9-F1
#
_entry.id   AF-A0A357V4L9-F1
#
_cell.length_a   1.000
_cell.length_b   1.000
_cell.length_c   1.000
_cell.angle_alpha   90.00
_cell.angle_beta   90.00
_cell.angle_gamma   90.00
#
_symmetry.space_group_name_H-M   'P 1'
#
loop_
_entity.id
_entity.type
_entity.pdbx_description
1 polymer ?
#
loop_
_entity_poly.entity_id
_entity_poly.type
_entity_poly.pdbx_seq_one_letter_code
_entity_poly.pdbx_strand_id
1 'polypeptide(L)'
;METKEELELLQAEILNLFNYIQRVRKEVAAITRSDEGNGRFDNMSDQLDAIVKATEEATNSIMEVVEQNTDTIDKIREKTDNPEILALLDELENNSSNIFEACTFQDITGQRVTKIARSVTYVESRVNALIQIFGKEHIESVEIEDEDKTEDEQLLQGPQLQGEGVTQDEIDKLFD
;
A
#
# COMPACT_ATOMS: atom_id res chain seq x y z
N MET A 1 47.14 36.18 11.20
CA MET A 1 47.37 34.88 10.54
C MET A 1 46.20 33.96 10.85
N GLU A 2 45.80 33.83 12.13
CA GLU A 2 44.55 33.16 12.58
C GLU A 2 43.30 33.52 11.75
N THR A 3 43.06 34.81 11.51
CA THR A 3 41.83 35.29 10.83
C THR A 3 41.72 34.87 9.37
N LYS A 4 42.82 34.46 8.72
CA LYS A 4 42.81 34.00 7.32
C LYS A 4 42.52 32.50 7.24
N GLU A 5 43.11 31.70 8.13
CA GLU A 5 42.80 30.28 8.28
C GLU A 5 41.34 30.06 8.69
N GLU A 6 40.81 30.87 9.61
CA GLU A 6 39.39 30.83 10.00
C GLU A 6 38.46 31.14 8.82
N LEU A 7 38.84 32.06 7.94
CA LEU A 7 38.07 32.45 6.76
C LEU A 7 38.09 31.36 5.69
N GLU A 8 39.25 30.71 5.50
CA GLU A 8 39.41 29.56 4.60
C GLU A 8 38.62 28.34 5.11
N LEU A 9 38.62 28.09 6.43
CA LEU A 9 37.78 27.07 7.07
C LEU A 9 36.29 27.33 6.88
N LEU A 10 35.83 28.56 7.16
CA LEU A 10 34.43 28.94 6.98
C LEU A 10 34.01 28.83 5.51
N GLN A 11 34.87 29.22 4.57
CA GLN A 11 34.60 29.08 3.14
C GLN A 11 34.44 27.60 2.74
N ALA A 12 35.33 26.73 3.24
CA ALA A 12 35.24 25.30 3.00
C ALA A 12 33.95 24.70 3.60
N GLU A 13 33.55 25.13 4.79
CA GLU A 13 32.33 24.67 5.47
C GLU A 13 31.05 25.11 4.72
N ILE A 14 31.01 26.35 4.22
CA ILE A 14 29.92 26.85 3.38
C ILE A 14 29.83 26.09 2.06
N LEU A 15 30.97 25.80 1.41
CA LEU A 15 30.99 25.01 0.18
C LEU A 15 30.48 23.59 0.41
N ASN A 16 30.85 22.97 1.54
CA ASN A 16 30.35 21.66 1.92
C ASN A 16 28.83 21.69 2.16
N LEU A 17 28.33 22.70 2.87
CA LEU A 17 26.88 22.88 3.09
C LEU A 17 26.14 23.07 1.76
N PHE A 18 26.69 23.87 0.85
CA PHE A 18 26.11 24.09 -0.47
C PHE A 18 26.02 22.78 -1.27
N ASN A 19 27.11 22.01 -1.32
CA ASN A 19 27.12 20.71 -2.01
C ASN A 19 26.12 19.73 -1.40
N TYR A 20 25.99 19.74 -0.07
CA TYR A 20 25.00 18.92 0.63
C TYR A 20 23.56 19.32 0.28
N ILE A 21 23.25 20.63 0.25
CA ILE A 21 21.94 21.14 -0.17
C ILE A 21 21.63 20.74 -1.62
N GLN A 22 22.60 20.82 -2.53
CA GLN A 22 22.40 20.39 -3.92
C GLN A 22 22.09 18.89 -4.03
N ARG A 23 22.75 18.06 -3.23
CA ARG A 23 22.46 16.62 -3.17
C ARG A 23 21.04 16.37 -2.65
N VAL A 24 20.66 17.00 -1.54
CA VAL A 24 19.29 16.88 -0.98
C VAL A 24 18.25 17.34 -2.00
N ARG A 25 18.51 18.43 -2.74
CA ARG A 25 17.62 18.89 -3.81
C ARG A 25 17.43 17.84 -4.90
N LYS A 26 18.50 17.15 -5.32
CA LYS A 26 18.40 16.03 -6.29
C LYS A 26 17.58 14.87 -5.75
N GLU A 27 17.81 14.47 -4.50
CA GLU A 27 17.08 13.38 -3.86
C GLU A 27 15.57 13.70 -3.72
N VAL A 28 15.23 14.93 -3.32
CA VAL A 28 13.82 15.41 -3.27
C VAL A 28 13.19 15.44 -4.67
N ALA A 29 13.95 15.85 -5.68
CA ALA A 29 13.47 15.86 -7.06
C ALA A 29 13.17 14.44 -7.57
N ALA A 30 13.99 13.44 -7.20
CA ALA A 30 13.81 12.05 -7.64
C ALA A 30 12.56 11.40 -7.04
N ILE A 31 12.30 11.71 -5.77
CA ILE A 31 11.10 11.25 -5.06
C ILE A 31 9.81 11.82 -5.69
N THR A 32 9.86 13.03 -6.23
CA THR A 32 8.67 13.77 -6.70
C THR A 32 8.33 13.53 -8.16
N ARG A 33 9.30 13.15 -9.00
CA ARG A 33 9.10 13.00 -10.45
C ARG A 33 8.73 11.61 -10.93
N SER A 34 8.71 10.62 -10.06
CA SER A 34 8.55 9.20 -10.42
C SER A 34 7.11 8.79 -10.78
N ASP A 35 6.18 9.72 -11.05
CA ASP A 35 4.87 9.38 -11.62
C ASP A 35 4.28 10.53 -12.45
N GLU A 36 3.88 10.22 -13.69
CA GLU A 36 3.28 11.15 -14.64
C GLU A 36 1.85 11.53 -14.20
N GLY A 37 1.72 12.60 -13.42
CA GLY A 37 0.46 13.37 -13.34
C GLY A 37 -0.09 13.61 -11.94
N ASN A 38 0.20 12.75 -10.96
CA ASN A 38 -0.14 12.94 -9.54
C ASN A 38 1.05 12.51 -8.67
N GLY A 39 1.28 13.16 -7.54
CA GLY A 39 2.44 12.87 -6.69
C GLY A 39 2.49 11.39 -6.28
N ARG A 40 3.67 10.77 -6.40
CA ARG A 40 3.92 9.35 -6.04
C ARG A 40 3.38 8.96 -4.66
N PHE A 41 3.33 9.89 -3.72
CA PHE A 41 2.82 9.66 -2.37
C PHE A 41 1.30 9.70 -2.24
N ASP A 42 0.62 10.61 -2.93
CA ASP A 42 -0.85 10.65 -3.00
C ASP A 42 -1.37 9.29 -3.50
N ASN A 43 -0.78 8.79 -4.60
CA ASN A 43 -1.09 7.47 -5.15
C ASN A 43 -0.80 6.35 -4.14
N MET A 44 0.37 6.35 -3.48
CA MET A 44 0.70 5.31 -2.50
C MET A 44 -0.24 5.28 -1.29
N SER A 45 -0.67 6.43 -0.77
CA SER A 45 -1.61 6.46 0.36
C SER A 45 -2.96 5.88 -0.04
N ASP A 46 -3.48 6.28 -1.20
CA ASP A 46 -4.75 5.79 -1.73
C ASP A 46 -4.69 4.28 -2.04
N GLN A 47 -3.56 3.79 -2.57
CA GLN A 47 -3.32 2.37 -2.80
C GLN A 47 -3.28 1.57 -1.50
N LEU A 48 -2.65 2.08 -0.44
CA LEU A 48 -2.62 1.42 0.87
C LEU A 48 -4.02 1.36 1.50
N ASP A 49 -4.82 2.42 1.39
CA ASP A 49 -6.20 2.43 1.85
C ASP A 49 -7.08 1.47 1.02
N ALA A 50 -6.86 1.40 -0.30
CA ALA A 50 -7.53 0.43 -1.17
C ALA A 50 -7.19 -1.02 -0.79
N ILE A 51 -5.94 -1.32 -0.44
CA ILE A 51 -5.53 -2.63 0.07
C ILE A 51 -6.28 -2.97 1.36
N VAL A 52 -6.37 -2.04 2.32
CA VAL A 52 -7.10 -2.29 3.58
C VAL A 52 -8.55 -2.64 3.27
N LYS A 53 -9.25 -1.82 2.48
CA LYS A 53 -10.65 -2.05 2.10
C LYS A 53 -10.85 -3.37 1.38
N ALA A 54 -10.05 -3.65 0.35
CA ALA A 54 -10.16 -4.89 -0.42
C ALA A 54 -9.95 -6.13 0.47
N THR A 55 -9.02 -6.06 1.43
CA THR A 55 -8.82 -7.16 2.38
C THR A 55 -9.97 -7.31 3.37
N GLU A 56 -10.56 -6.21 3.86
CA GLU A 56 -11.75 -6.25 4.71
C GLU A 56 -12.96 -6.85 3.98
N GLU A 57 -13.20 -6.42 2.74
CA GLU A 57 -14.29 -6.94 1.91
C GLU A 57 -14.13 -8.43 1.60
N ALA A 58 -12.92 -8.87 1.27
CA ALA A 58 -12.62 -10.27 1.06
C ALA A 58 -12.83 -11.10 2.34
N THR A 59 -12.38 -10.61 3.50
CA THR A 59 -12.57 -11.30 4.78
C THR A 59 -14.05 -11.38 5.16
N ASN A 60 -14.82 -10.31 4.99
CA ASN A 60 -16.27 -10.32 5.22
C ASN A 60 -16.98 -11.34 4.31
N SER A 61 -16.60 -11.40 3.04
CA SER A 61 -17.15 -12.37 2.08
C SER A 61 -16.84 -13.81 2.49
N ILE A 62 -15.62 -14.07 2.98
CA ILE A 62 -15.24 -15.40 3.49
C ILE A 62 -16.09 -15.77 4.72
N MET A 63 -16.24 -14.85 5.67
CA MET A 63 -17.04 -15.10 6.88
C MET A 63 -18.51 -15.38 6.54
N GLU A 64 -19.10 -14.63 5.60
CA GLU A 64 -20.48 -14.85 5.14
C GLU A 64 -20.66 -16.26 4.53
N VAL A 65 -19.72 -16.72 3.72
CA VAL A 65 -19.76 -18.08 3.16
C VAL A 65 -19.65 -19.15 4.26
N VAL A 66 -18.85 -18.91 5.29
CA VAL A 66 -18.73 -19.82 6.44
C VAL A 66 -20.02 -19.87 7.26
N GLU A 67 -20.70 -18.75 7.47
CA GLU A 67 -22.03 -18.72 8.11
C GLU A 67 -23.06 -19.51 7.30
N GLN A 68 -23.12 -19.30 5.98
CA GLN A 68 -24.01 -20.04 5.09
C GLN A 68 -23.74 -21.56 5.10
N ASN A 69 -22.47 -21.95 5.21
CA ASN A 69 -22.09 -23.35 5.37
C ASN A 69 -22.57 -23.91 6.72
N THR A 70 -22.45 -23.14 7.80
CA THR A 70 -22.91 -23.52 9.13
C THR A 70 -24.43 -23.72 9.16
N ASP A 71 -25.20 -22.79 8.58
CA ASP A 71 -26.65 -22.93 8.38
C ASP A 71 -27.02 -24.19 7.59
N THR A 72 -26.18 -24.58 6.63
CA THR A 72 -26.38 -25.78 5.83
C THR A 72 -26.09 -27.04 6.64
N ILE A 73 -25.05 -27.02 7.48
CA ILE A 73 -24.73 -28.09 8.43
C ILE A 73 -25.90 -28.34 9.38
N ASP A 74 -26.46 -27.27 9.96
CA ASP A 74 -27.62 -27.36 10.87
C ASP A 74 -28.84 -28.00 10.18
N LYS A 75 -29.14 -27.58 8.94
CA LYS A 75 -30.24 -28.16 8.15
C LYS A 75 -30.03 -29.64 7.83
N ILE A 76 -28.78 -30.10 7.69
CA ILE A 76 -28.47 -31.52 7.47
C ILE A 76 -28.62 -32.28 8.79
N ARG A 77 -28.15 -31.71 9.90
CA ARG A 77 -28.25 -32.28 11.24
C ARG A 77 -29.70 -32.55 11.65
N GLU A 78 -30.64 -31.68 11.31
CA GLU A 78 -32.09 -31.91 11.54
C GLU A 78 -32.69 -33.10 10.75
N LYS A 79 -32.01 -33.55 9.69
CA LYS A 79 -32.52 -34.57 8.75
C LYS A 79 -31.84 -35.94 8.90
N THR A 80 -30.87 -36.07 9.80
CA THR A 80 -30.09 -37.30 9.96
C THR A 80 -29.86 -37.62 11.42
N ASP A 81 -30.13 -38.87 11.80
CA ASP A 81 -29.77 -39.43 13.12
C ASP A 81 -28.54 -40.35 13.02
N ASN A 82 -27.88 -40.42 11.85
CA ASN A 82 -26.76 -41.33 11.63
C ASN A 82 -25.51 -40.83 12.40
N PRO A 83 -24.97 -41.62 13.35
CA PRO A 83 -23.82 -41.21 14.17
C PRO A 83 -22.56 -40.88 13.37
N GLU A 84 -22.29 -41.59 12.27
CA GLU A 84 -21.11 -41.33 11.44
C GLU A 84 -21.22 -39.98 10.70
N ILE A 85 -22.43 -39.66 10.22
CA ILE A 85 -22.68 -38.38 9.55
C ILE A 85 -22.61 -37.24 10.56
N LEU A 86 -23.17 -37.42 11.76
CA LEU A 86 -23.12 -36.41 12.82
C LEU A 86 -21.67 -36.06 13.22
N ALA A 87 -20.79 -37.06 13.32
CA ALA A 87 -19.37 -36.83 13.61
C ALA A 87 -18.65 -36.03 12.50
N LEU A 88 -18.99 -36.25 11.23
CA LEU A 88 -18.46 -35.45 10.12
C LEU A 88 -18.99 -34.00 10.14
N LEU A 89 -20.24 -33.80 10.55
CA LEU A 89 -20.79 -32.45 10.73
C LEU A 89 -20.10 -31.71 11.88
N ASP A 90 -19.80 -32.38 13.00
CA ASP A 90 -19.01 -31.79 14.10
C ASP A 90 -17.61 -31.36 13.63
N GLU A 91 -16.97 -32.15 12.76
CA GLU A 91 -15.67 -31.78 12.17
C GLU A 91 -15.77 -30.54 11.28
N LEU A 92 -16.84 -30.42 10.48
CA LEU A 92 -17.10 -29.24 9.65
C LEU A 92 -17.39 -27.97 10.48
N GLU A 93 -18.14 -28.08 11.57
CA GLU A 93 -18.37 -26.97 12.51
C GLU A 93 -17.06 -26.48 13.16
N ASN A 94 -16.20 -27.42 13.57
CA ASN A 94 -14.87 -27.08 14.10
C ASN A 94 -14.01 -26.37 13.04
N ASN A 95 -14.01 -26.85 11.79
CA ASN A 95 -13.29 -26.21 10.70
C ASN A 95 -13.82 -24.79 10.44
N SER A 96 -15.14 -24.60 10.48
CA SER A 96 -15.78 -23.29 10.33
C SER A 96 -15.36 -22.33 11.45
N SER A 97 -15.31 -22.82 12.70
CA SER A 97 -14.83 -22.05 13.85
C SER A 97 -13.35 -21.65 13.71
N ASN A 98 -12.49 -22.54 13.22
CA ASN A 98 -11.08 -22.25 12.97
C ASN A 98 -10.90 -21.17 11.89
N ILE A 99 -11.72 -21.17 10.84
CA ILE A 99 -11.69 -20.13 9.80
C ILE A 99 -12.10 -18.77 10.39
N PHE A 100 -13.15 -18.74 11.22
CA PHE A 100 -13.59 -17.53 11.91
C PHE A 100 -12.49 -16.93 12.80
N GLU A 101 -11.82 -17.77 13.59
CA GLU A 101 -10.72 -17.33 14.44
C GLU A 101 -9.54 -16.79 13.61
N ALA A 102 -9.18 -17.47 12.51
CA ALA A 102 -8.12 -17.03 11.61
C ALA A 102 -8.45 -15.68 10.94
N CYS A 103 -9.70 -15.49 10.51
CA CYS A 103 -10.16 -14.24 9.90
C CYS A 103 -10.20 -13.07 10.90
N THR A 104 -10.43 -13.34 12.18
CA THR A 104 -10.47 -12.32 13.23
C THR A 104 -9.12 -11.60 13.41
N PHE A 105 -8.00 -12.24 13.04
CA PHE A 105 -6.67 -11.60 13.06
C PHE A 105 -6.49 -10.50 12.00
N GLN A 106 -7.38 -10.41 11.01
CA GLN A 106 -7.30 -9.41 9.93
C GLN A 106 -7.40 -7.97 10.46
N ASP A 107 -8.14 -7.72 11.55
CA ASP A 107 -8.23 -6.40 12.21
C ASP A 107 -6.84 -5.86 12.60
N ILE A 108 -5.95 -6.72 13.13
CA ILE A 108 -4.58 -6.33 13.48
C ILE A 108 -3.78 -5.94 12.22
N THR A 109 -3.99 -6.65 11.11
CA THR A 109 -3.34 -6.33 9.84
C THR A 109 -3.84 -5.00 9.28
N GLY A 110 -5.14 -4.75 9.27
CA GLY A 110 -5.73 -3.48 8.84
C GLY A 110 -5.19 -2.29 9.65
N GLN A 111 -5.11 -2.43 10.98
CA GLN A 111 -4.52 -1.41 11.85
C GLN A 111 -3.03 -1.15 11.56
N ARG A 112 -2.25 -2.20 11.28
CA ARG A 112 -0.83 -2.07 10.93
C ARG A 112 -0.64 -1.36 9.60
N VAL A 113 -1.40 -1.72 8.58
CA VAL A 113 -1.35 -1.06 7.27
C VAL A 113 -1.77 0.40 7.38
N THR A 114 -2.85 0.69 8.12
CA THR A 114 -3.27 2.08 8.41
C THR A 114 -2.16 2.90 9.07
N LYS A 115 -1.39 2.30 9.99
CA LYS A 115 -0.24 2.98 10.63
C LYS A 115 0.89 3.24 9.65
N ILE A 116 1.13 2.33 8.70
CA ILE A 116 2.10 2.52 7.62
C ILE A 116 1.63 3.66 6.71
N ALA A 117 0.36 3.67 6.27
CA ALA A 117 -0.22 4.73 5.45
C ALA A 117 -0.01 6.11 6.09
N ARG A 118 -0.35 6.28 7.38
CA ARG A 118 -0.10 7.53 8.13
C ARG A 118 1.37 7.96 8.15
N SER A 119 2.29 6.99 8.17
CA SER A 119 3.73 7.26 8.16
C SER A 119 4.20 7.72 6.78
N VAL A 120 3.64 7.17 5.71
CA VAL A 120 3.85 7.61 4.32
C VAL A 120 3.34 9.04 4.12
N THR A 121 2.10 9.33 4.56
CA THR A 121 1.55 10.70 4.53
C THR A 121 2.40 11.70 5.33
N TYR A 122 2.98 11.26 6.45
CA TYR A 122 3.90 12.10 7.21
C TYR A 122 5.18 12.41 6.41
N VAL A 123 5.80 11.40 5.79
CA VAL A 123 6.99 11.60 4.94
C VAL A 123 6.66 12.55 3.79
N GLU A 124 5.53 12.35 3.12
CA GLU A 124 5.04 13.22 2.07
C GLU A 124 4.94 14.69 2.52
N SER A 125 4.32 14.94 3.68
CA SER A 125 4.19 16.31 4.20
C SER A 125 5.56 17.00 4.39
N ARG A 126 6.59 16.23 4.78
CA ARG A 126 7.95 16.73 4.96
C ARG A 126 8.66 16.97 3.64
N VAL A 127 8.46 16.09 2.66
CA VAL A 127 8.98 16.27 1.30
C VAL A 127 8.34 17.51 0.67
N ASN A 128 7.02 17.68 0.79
CA ASN A 128 6.30 18.87 0.32
C ASN A 128 6.78 20.16 0.97
N ALA A 129 7.08 20.14 2.28
CA ALA A 129 7.69 21.28 2.95
C ALA A 129 9.09 21.63 2.39
N LEU A 130 9.92 20.62 2.05
CA LEU A 130 11.22 20.83 1.42
C LEU A 130 11.06 21.42 0.00
N ILE A 131 10.09 20.96 -0.78
CA ILE A 131 9.78 21.53 -2.11
C ILE A 131 9.40 23.00 -1.97
N GLN A 132 8.58 23.37 -0.98
CA GLN A 132 8.20 24.77 -0.74
C GLN A 132 9.42 25.64 -0.40
N ILE A 133 10.37 25.10 0.38
CA ILE A 133 11.62 25.82 0.73
C ILE A 133 12.52 26.01 -0.49
N PHE A 134 12.68 24.97 -1.32
CA PHE A 134 13.57 25.01 -2.48
C PHE A 134 12.95 25.71 -3.70
N GLY A 135 11.62 25.81 -3.76
CA GLY A 135 10.88 26.31 -4.90
C GLY A 135 10.60 25.21 -5.94
N LYS A 136 9.32 25.09 -6.34
CA LYS A 136 8.87 24.03 -7.26
C LYS A 136 9.60 24.05 -8.61
N GLU A 137 9.72 25.21 -9.23
CA GLU A 137 10.48 25.45 -10.48
C GLU A 137 11.91 24.89 -10.40
N HIS A 138 12.57 25.10 -9.26
CA HIS A 138 13.93 24.65 -9.05
C HIS A 138 14.01 23.13 -8.86
N ILE A 139 13.00 22.50 -8.28
CA ILE A 139 12.97 21.04 -8.14
C ILE A 139 12.68 20.37 -9.49
N GLU A 140 11.77 20.94 -10.29
CA GLU A 140 11.43 20.44 -11.63
C GLU A 140 12.59 20.58 -12.62
N SER A 141 13.43 21.62 -12.47
CA SER A 141 14.56 21.88 -13.38
C SER A 141 15.78 20.98 -13.16
N VAL A 142 15.81 20.14 -12.11
CA VAL A 142 16.94 19.23 -11.86
C VAL A 142 16.95 18.13 -12.91
N GLU A 143 18.07 17.70 -13.47
CA GLU A 143 18.08 16.48 -14.30
C GLU A 143 18.17 15.26 -13.39
N ILE A 144 17.31 14.28 -13.64
CA ILE A 144 17.25 13.00 -12.91
C ILE A 144 17.29 11.89 -13.95
N GLU A 145 18.10 10.88 -13.72
CA GLU A 145 18.05 9.65 -14.50
C GLU A 145 16.84 8.84 -14.02
N ASP A 146 15.93 8.51 -14.93
CA ASP A 146 14.83 7.61 -14.62
C ASP A 146 15.40 6.20 -14.40
N GLU A 147 15.03 5.57 -13.28
CA GLU A 147 15.28 4.15 -13.08
C GLU A 147 14.21 3.38 -13.86
N ASP A 148 14.60 2.71 -14.95
CA ASP A 148 13.71 1.83 -15.71
C ASP A 148 13.21 0.69 -14.79
N LYS A 149 11.88 0.57 -14.67
CA LYS A 149 11.26 -0.57 -13.97
C LYS A 149 11.63 -1.86 -14.70
N THR A 150 12.03 -2.88 -13.94
CA THR A 150 12.26 -4.23 -14.48
C THR A 150 10.96 -4.83 -15.05
N GLU A 151 11.07 -5.81 -15.96
CA GLU A 151 9.89 -6.48 -16.54
C GLU A 151 8.95 -7.04 -15.46
N ASP A 152 9.50 -7.60 -14.38
CA ASP A 152 8.72 -8.15 -13.26
C ASP A 152 7.97 -7.04 -12.50
N GLU A 153 8.58 -5.87 -12.29
CA GLU A 153 7.93 -4.73 -11.62
C GLU A 153 6.81 -4.12 -12.46
N GLN A 154 6.87 -4.25 -13.78
CA GLN A 154 5.79 -3.81 -14.69
C GLN A 154 4.57 -4.73 -14.64
N LEU A 155 4.75 -5.99 -14.25
CA LEU A 155 3.66 -6.98 -14.10
C LEU A 155 2.93 -6.86 -12.76
N LEU A 156 3.55 -6.24 -11.76
CA LEU A 156 2.95 -6.01 -10.44
C LEU A 156 1.97 -4.84 -10.50
N GLN A 157 0.72 -5.12 -10.85
CA GLN A 157 -0.38 -4.16 -10.67
C GLN A 157 -1.03 -4.36 -9.30
N GLY A 158 -1.14 -3.27 -8.55
CA GLY A 158 -1.87 -3.25 -7.27
C GLY A 158 -3.38 -3.45 -7.45
N PRO A 159 -4.15 -3.54 -6.35
CA PRO A 159 -5.60 -3.55 -6.42
C PRO A 159 -6.10 -2.35 -7.23
N GLN A 160 -7.03 -2.59 -8.16
CA GLN A 160 -7.58 -1.51 -8.98
C GLN A 160 -8.37 -0.53 -8.10
N LEU A 161 -8.10 0.77 -8.28
CA LEU A 161 -8.85 1.82 -7.60
C LEU A 161 -10.31 1.81 -8.06
N GLN A 162 -11.20 2.33 -7.22
CA GLN A 162 -12.64 2.31 -7.49
C GLN A 162 -12.95 3.09 -8.78
N GLY A 163 -13.48 2.40 -9.80
CA GLY A 163 -13.78 2.97 -11.12
C GLY A 163 -12.70 2.75 -12.18
N GLU A 164 -11.53 2.23 -11.81
CA GLU A 164 -10.46 1.78 -12.73
C GLU A 164 -10.48 0.26 -12.94
N GLY A 165 -11.55 -0.38 -12.47
CA GLY A 165 -11.84 -1.79 -12.62
C GLY A 165 -12.04 -2.19 -14.07
N VAL A 166 -11.44 -3.29 -14.54
CA VAL A 166 -11.89 -3.92 -15.79
C VAL A 166 -13.32 -4.41 -15.57
N THR A 167 -14.25 -3.90 -16.35
CA THR A 167 -15.67 -4.25 -16.24
C THR A 167 -15.94 -5.63 -16.81
N GLN A 168 -16.98 -6.33 -16.32
CA GLN A 168 -17.37 -7.64 -16.86
C GLN A 168 -17.66 -7.55 -18.37
N ASP A 169 -18.24 -6.44 -18.83
CA ASP A 169 -18.48 -6.17 -20.26
C ASP A 169 -17.19 -6.07 -21.09
N GLU A 170 -16.07 -5.69 -20.48
CA GLU A 170 -14.74 -5.66 -21.13
C GLU A 170 -14.07 -7.03 -21.11
N ILE A 171 -14.30 -7.83 -20.06
CA ILE A 171 -13.85 -9.22 -19.98
C ILE A 171 -14.57 -10.04 -21.06
N ASP A 172 -15.88 -9.90 -21.20
CA ASP A 172 -16.67 -10.68 -22.15
C ASP A 172 -16.23 -10.41 -23.61
N LYS A 173 -15.83 -9.17 -23.94
CA LYS A 173 -15.28 -8.79 -25.26
C LYS A 173 -13.91 -9.41 -25.60
N LEU A 174 -13.19 -9.94 -24.61
CA LEU A 174 -11.89 -10.62 -24.83
C LEU A 174 -12.07 -12.09 -25.23
N PHE A 175 -13.25 -12.67 -24.97
CA PHE A 175 -13.55 -14.08 -25.22
C PHE A 175 -14.56 -14.33 -26.35
N ASP A 176 -15.06 -13.26 -26.99
CA ASP A 176 -15.84 -13.27 -28.24
C ASP A 176 -14.98 -12.95 -29.48
#